data_AF-A0A4D9DT67-F1
#
_entry.id   AF-A0A4D9DT67-F1
#
_cell.length_a   1.000
_cell.length_b   1.000
_cell.length_c   1.000
_cell.angle_alpha   90.00
_cell.angle_beta   90.00
_cell.angle_gamma   90.00
#
_symmetry.space_group_name_H-M   'P 1'
#
loop_
_entity.id
_entity.type
_entity.pdbx_description
1 polymer ?
#
loop_
_entity_poly.entity_id
_entity_poly.type
_entity_poly.pdbx_seq_one_letter_code
_entity_poly.pdbx_strand_id
1 'polypeptide(L)'
;MANPVPSACCVVFAAVVMVYAQKHSQLDTHVQYERLGTDVTMQCGAMDWDAAVTWTVNGTDIDESHLNGSRLVLRNVELTHSGQYACYEGSSWHLKYQTYLKVGTSPKEPVLMCRSNNYPKGFYCSWHLPSPTYIPNAFNITVMHGPRDLVCEKDAFPKNRCHIRYLQLFSTVKYKVTLTVTNALGRNATTITFDEFAIVKPDPPENVVAKPVSNNPRRLEVRWQNPSSWPDPESFPLKFFLRYRPLILDQWQHVSDLSIAFTEGQVVGGVVVLYRHKPAASSYLL
;
A
#
# COMPACT_ATOMS: atom_id res chain seq x y z
N MET A 1 14.09 -84.30 -49.65
CA MET A 1 14.69 -83.29 -50.54
C MET A 1 14.07 -81.95 -50.16
N ALA A 2 14.76 -81.21 -49.31
CA ALA A 2 14.30 -79.94 -48.74
C ALA A 2 15.13 -78.81 -49.36
N ASN A 3 14.46 -77.83 -49.95
CA ASN A 3 15.03 -76.55 -50.33
C ASN A 3 14.42 -75.47 -49.42
N PRO A 4 15.23 -74.59 -48.80
CA PRO A 4 14.72 -73.46 -48.03
C PRO A 4 14.49 -72.25 -48.94
N VAL A 5 13.41 -71.51 -48.67
CA VAL A 5 13.11 -70.18 -49.24
C VAL A 5 13.62 -69.13 -48.25
N PRO A 6 14.28 -68.04 -48.71
CA PRO A 6 15.02 -67.15 -47.81
C PRO A 6 14.10 -66.19 -47.06
N SER A 7 14.38 -66.05 -45.77
CA SER A 7 13.79 -65.10 -44.83
C SER A 7 14.31 -63.68 -45.12
N ALA A 8 13.39 -62.76 -45.44
CA ALA A 8 13.69 -61.34 -45.59
C ALA A 8 13.72 -60.67 -44.20
N CYS A 9 14.93 -60.45 -43.67
CA CYS A 9 15.15 -59.60 -42.49
C CYS A 9 14.87 -58.13 -42.83
N CYS A 10 13.76 -57.60 -42.33
CA CYS A 10 13.51 -56.16 -42.29
C CYS A 10 14.42 -55.51 -41.26
N VAL A 11 15.43 -54.77 -41.72
CA VAL A 11 16.29 -53.93 -40.88
C VAL A 11 15.54 -52.62 -40.61
N VAL A 12 15.04 -52.44 -39.39
CA VAL A 12 14.44 -51.18 -38.94
C VAL A 12 15.58 -50.23 -38.57
N PHE A 13 15.85 -49.23 -39.42
CA PHE A 13 16.73 -48.12 -39.10
C PHE A 13 16.02 -47.17 -38.14
N ALA A 14 16.42 -47.19 -36.86
CA ALA A 14 16.01 -46.17 -35.90
C ALA A 14 16.81 -44.88 -36.16
N ALA A 15 16.14 -43.85 -36.68
CA ALA A 15 16.71 -42.51 -36.81
C ALA A 15 16.78 -41.85 -35.43
N VAL A 16 17.99 -41.68 -34.88
CA VAL A 16 18.22 -40.92 -33.65
C VAL A 16 18.28 -39.44 -34.01
N VAL A 17 17.19 -38.72 -33.75
CA VAL A 17 17.16 -37.25 -33.85
C VAL A 17 17.81 -36.68 -32.59
N MET A 18 19.08 -36.29 -32.70
CA MET A 18 19.77 -35.51 -31.69
C MET A 18 19.22 -34.08 -31.69
N VAL A 19 18.26 -33.80 -30.81
CA VAL A 19 17.83 -32.43 -30.52
C VAL A 19 18.96 -31.77 -29.73
N TYR A 20 19.77 -30.96 -30.41
CA TYR A 20 20.66 -30.01 -29.72
C TYR A 20 19.78 -28.98 -29.02
N ALA A 21 19.55 -29.19 -27.71
CA ALA A 21 19.05 -28.15 -26.84
C ALA A 21 20.14 -27.08 -26.72
N GLN A 22 20.07 -26.08 -27.60
CA GLN A 22 20.86 -24.87 -27.49
C GLN A 22 20.40 -24.17 -26.21
N LYS A 23 21.14 -24.40 -25.12
CA LYS A 23 20.94 -23.77 -23.82
C LYS A 23 21.18 -22.28 -24.04
N HIS A 24 20.13 -21.55 -24.40
CA HIS A 24 20.10 -20.10 -24.27
C HIS A 24 20.41 -19.84 -22.79
N SER A 25 21.62 -19.35 -22.53
CA SER A 25 21.98 -18.78 -21.25
C SER A 25 20.99 -17.64 -21.03
N GLN A 26 19.92 -17.93 -20.29
CA GLN A 26 19.07 -16.91 -19.71
C GLN A 26 19.95 -16.23 -18.66
N LEU A 27 20.72 -15.24 -19.09
CA LEU A 27 21.48 -14.37 -18.20
C LEU A 27 20.40 -13.67 -17.36
N ASP A 28 20.22 -14.13 -16.12
CA ASP A 28 19.26 -13.56 -15.18
C ASP A 28 19.62 -12.08 -15.04
N THR A 29 18.70 -11.19 -15.42
CA THR A 29 18.97 -9.75 -15.45
C THR A 29 19.05 -9.26 -14.01
N HIS A 30 20.27 -9.19 -13.48
CA HIS A 30 20.51 -8.73 -12.12
C HIS A 30 20.01 -7.29 -11.95
N VAL A 31 19.17 -7.04 -10.95
CA VAL A 31 18.70 -5.69 -10.62
C VAL A 31 19.58 -5.13 -9.51
N GLN A 32 20.31 -4.06 -9.81
CA GLN A 32 21.10 -3.31 -8.83
C GLN A 32 20.30 -2.12 -8.32
N TYR A 33 20.23 -1.95 -7.01
CA TYR A 33 19.53 -0.84 -6.37
C TYR A 33 20.53 0.15 -5.78
N GLU A 34 20.40 1.41 -6.14
CA GLU A 34 21.31 2.46 -5.68
C GLU A 34 20.56 3.64 -5.09
N ARG A 35 21.21 4.33 -4.15
CA ARG A 35 20.61 5.46 -3.47
C ARG A 35 20.78 6.73 -4.31
N LEU A 36 19.73 7.53 -4.38
CA LEU A 36 19.79 8.84 -5.02
C LEU A 36 20.90 9.70 -4.40
N GLY A 37 21.73 10.29 -5.26
CA GLY A 37 22.85 11.17 -4.91
C GLY A 37 24.15 10.45 -4.52
N THR A 38 24.23 9.12 -4.63
CA THR A 38 25.49 8.39 -4.40
C THR A 38 26.29 8.20 -5.69
N ASP A 39 27.57 7.87 -5.54
CA ASP A 39 28.42 7.48 -6.66
C ASP A 39 28.35 5.96 -6.84
N VAL A 40 28.18 5.50 -8.08
CA VAL A 40 28.00 4.09 -8.44
C VAL A 40 29.11 3.70 -9.40
N THR A 41 29.83 2.63 -9.09
CA THR A 41 30.85 2.07 -9.98
C THR A 41 30.46 0.66 -10.38
N MET A 42 30.31 0.42 -11.68
CA MET A 42 30.02 -0.89 -12.25
C MET A 42 31.26 -1.46 -12.94
N GLN A 43 31.57 -2.72 -12.66
CA GLN A 43 32.67 -3.43 -13.31
C GLN A 43 32.16 -4.28 -14.47
N CYS A 44 32.89 -4.26 -15.59
CA CYS A 44 32.56 -5.05 -16.76
C CYS A 44 32.89 -6.54 -16.54
N GLY A 45 32.00 -7.26 -15.86
CA GLY A 45 32.18 -8.69 -15.57
C GLY A 45 33.49 -8.95 -14.84
N ALA A 46 34.28 -9.91 -15.34
CA ALA A 46 35.61 -10.23 -14.82
C ALA A 46 36.75 -9.70 -15.71
N MET A 47 36.49 -8.66 -16.52
CA MET A 47 37.51 -8.07 -17.39
C MET A 47 38.56 -7.29 -16.56
N ASP A 48 39.80 -7.28 -17.07
CA ASP A 48 40.89 -6.47 -16.52
C ASP A 48 40.60 -4.97 -16.66
N TRP A 49 41.31 -4.16 -15.88
CA TRP A 49 41.09 -2.72 -15.84
C TRP A 49 41.38 -2.01 -17.15
N ASP A 50 42.41 -2.45 -17.87
CA ASP A 50 42.90 -1.90 -19.14
C ASP A 50 42.23 -2.55 -20.37
N ALA A 51 41.30 -3.49 -20.16
CA ALA A 51 40.57 -4.12 -21.23
C ALA A 51 39.69 -3.09 -21.98
N ALA A 52 39.73 -3.16 -23.31
CA ALA A 52 38.88 -2.34 -24.16
C ALA A 52 37.42 -2.84 -24.09
N VAL A 53 36.52 -1.99 -23.58
CA VAL A 53 35.11 -2.32 -23.40
C VAL A 53 34.22 -1.19 -23.88
N THR A 54 32.99 -1.54 -24.24
CA THR A 54 31.94 -0.58 -24.59
C THR A 54 30.78 -0.73 -23.62
N TRP A 55 30.37 0.37 -22.99
CA TRP A 55 29.21 0.42 -22.13
C TRP A 55 28.04 1.09 -22.84
N THR A 56 26.86 0.48 -22.69
CA THR A 56 25.60 1.04 -23.19
C THR A 56 24.57 1.13 -22.08
N VAL A 57 23.69 2.13 -22.18
CA VAL A 57 22.49 2.28 -21.34
C VAL A 57 21.27 2.29 -22.24
N ASN A 58 20.31 1.40 -22.01
CA ASN A 58 19.11 1.24 -22.84
C ASN A 58 19.41 1.12 -24.36
N GLY A 59 20.58 0.57 -24.71
CA GLY A 59 21.02 0.41 -26.09
C GLY A 59 21.75 1.61 -26.71
N THR A 60 21.97 2.70 -25.97
CA THR A 60 22.78 3.84 -26.42
C THR A 60 24.15 3.85 -25.75
N ASP A 61 25.19 4.20 -26.50
CA ASP A 61 26.55 4.27 -25.98
C ASP A 61 26.69 5.36 -24.91
N ILE A 62 27.46 5.05 -23.87
CA ILE A 62 27.76 5.99 -22.78
C ILE A 62 29.00 6.79 -23.13
N ASP A 63 28.99 8.08 -22.79
CA ASP A 63 30.15 8.96 -22.97
C ASP A 63 31.39 8.45 -22.21
N GLU A 64 32.54 8.51 -22.87
CA GLU A 64 33.84 8.08 -22.33
C GLU A 64 34.22 8.84 -21.06
N SER A 65 33.67 10.04 -20.86
CA SER A 65 33.87 10.84 -19.63
C SER A 65 33.41 10.12 -18.35
N HIS A 66 32.49 9.17 -18.46
CA HIS A 66 32.02 8.33 -17.34
C HIS A 66 32.84 7.04 -17.16
N LEU A 67 33.80 6.77 -18.03
CA LEU A 67 34.60 5.56 -17.99
C LEU A 67 35.92 5.78 -17.24
N ASN A 68 36.32 4.77 -16.49
CA ASN A 68 37.63 4.70 -15.86
C ASN A 68 38.19 3.30 -16.10
N GLY A 69 39.00 3.16 -17.15
CA GLY A 69 39.36 1.84 -17.69
C GLY A 69 38.11 1.07 -18.13
N SER A 70 38.01 -0.20 -17.73
CA SER A 70 36.85 -1.05 -18.02
C SER A 70 35.64 -0.80 -17.11
N ARG A 71 35.73 0.13 -16.15
CA ARG A 71 34.65 0.44 -15.21
C ARG A 71 33.86 1.66 -15.63
N LEU A 72 32.55 1.60 -15.40
CA LEU A 72 31.63 2.71 -15.53
C LEU A 72 31.45 3.38 -14.17
N VAL A 73 31.68 4.69 -14.09
CA VAL A 73 31.57 5.50 -12.87
C VAL A 73 30.51 6.58 -13.06
N LEU A 74 29.35 6.39 -12.44
CA LEU A 74 28.28 7.37 -12.38
C LEU A 74 28.40 8.13 -11.05
N ARG A 75 28.46 9.47 -11.10
CA ARG A 75 28.56 10.30 -9.89
C ARG A 75 27.23 10.98 -9.59
N ASN A 76 26.90 11.13 -8.32
CA ASN A 76 25.68 11.79 -7.84
C ASN A 76 24.42 11.31 -8.60
N VAL A 77 24.14 10.00 -8.54
CA VAL A 77 23.11 9.40 -9.39
C VAL A 77 21.71 9.95 -9.12
N GLU A 78 21.02 10.31 -10.19
CA GLU A 78 19.63 10.75 -10.19
C GLU A 78 18.67 9.65 -10.68
N LEU A 79 17.36 9.87 -10.51
CA LEU A 79 16.33 8.91 -10.95
C LEU A 79 16.40 8.58 -12.45
N THR A 80 16.83 9.55 -13.26
CA THR A 80 17.01 9.45 -14.73
C THR A 80 18.09 8.45 -15.14
N HIS A 81 19.04 8.13 -14.25
CA HIS A 81 20.06 7.12 -14.51
C HIS A 81 19.53 5.68 -14.38
N SER A 82 18.27 5.48 -13.97
CA SER A 82 17.67 4.15 -13.94
C SER A 82 17.50 3.59 -15.35
N GLY A 83 18.00 2.38 -15.59
CA GLY A 83 17.99 1.80 -16.93
C GLY A 83 18.75 0.49 -17.00
N GLN A 84 18.78 -0.09 -18.19
CA GLN A 84 19.49 -1.33 -18.47
C GLN A 84 20.89 -1.02 -18.96
N TYR A 85 21.90 -1.33 -18.14
CA TYR A 85 23.31 -1.16 -18.46
C TYR A 85 23.88 -2.48 -18.98
N ALA A 86 24.64 -2.41 -20.05
CA ALA A 86 25.32 -3.55 -20.64
C ALA A 86 26.76 -3.20 -20.97
N CYS A 87 27.66 -4.15 -20.74
CA CYS A 87 29.06 -4.03 -21.11
C CYS A 87 29.44 -5.10 -22.11
N TYR A 88 30.11 -4.68 -23.18
CA TYR A 88 30.57 -5.51 -24.26
C TYR A 88 32.10 -5.47 -24.35
N GLU A 89 32.70 -6.61 -24.66
CA GLU A 89 34.12 -6.70 -24.99
C GLU A 89 34.36 -6.10 -26.38
N GLY A 90 35.27 -5.12 -26.46
CA GLY A 90 35.36 -4.17 -27.58
C GLY A 90 35.22 -4.79 -28.97
N SER A 91 36.24 -5.50 -29.46
CA SER A 91 36.28 -5.99 -30.85
C SER A 91 35.30 -7.13 -31.15
N SER A 92 34.89 -7.91 -30.13
CA SER A 92 34.02 -9.07 -30.30
C SER A 92 32.55 -8.72 -30.16
N TRP A 93 32.20 -7.60 -29.51
CA TRP A 93 30.84 -7.25 -29.08
C TRP A 93 30.17 -8.34 -28.24
N HIS A 94 30.96 -9.17 -27.57
CA HIS A 94 30.43 -10.19 -26.67
C HIS A 94 29.98 -9.55 -25.36
N LEU A 95 28.72 -9.76 -24.99
CA LEU A 95 28.16 -9.27 -23.72
C LEU A 95 28.89 -9.94 -22.54
N LYS A 96 29.56 -9.13 -21.72
CA LYS A 96 30.29 -9.58 -20.51
C LYS A 96 29.52 -9.33 -19.24
N TYR A 97 28.71 -8.28 -19.20
CA TYR A 97 27.95 -7.90 -18.01
C TYR A 97 26.67 -7.18 -18.40
N GLN A 98 25.61 -7.41 -17.62
CA GLN A 98 24.34 -6.72 -17.78
C GLN A 98 23.65 -6.57 -16.44
N THR A 99 23.12 -5.38 -16.17
CA THR A 99 22.32 -5.11 -14.97
C THR A 99 21.23 -4.09 -15.26
N TYR A 100 20.14 -4.15 -14.50
CA TYR A 100 19.15 -3.10 -14.46
C TYR A 100 19.38 -2.24 -13.22
N LEU A 101 19.89 -1.02 -13.40
CA LEU A 101 20.08 -0.06 -12.32
C LEU A 101 18.73 0.59 -11.97
N LYS A 102 18.35 0.52 -10.69
CA LYS A 102 17.20 1.27 -10.15
C LYS A 102 17.68 2.21 -9.06
N VAL A 103 17.54 3.51 -9.34
CA VAL A 103 17.88 4.55 -8.37
C VAL A 103 16.65 4.90 -7.54
N GLY A 104 16.80 4.92 -6.22
CA GLY A 104 15.71 5.25 -5.30
C GLY A 104 16.19 5.72 -3.94
N THR A 105 15.30 5.67 -2.97
CA THR A 105 15.62 6.04 -1.58
C THR A 105 15.16 4.98 -0.59
N SER A 106 15.84 4.93 0.56
CA SER A 106 15.42 4.11 1.70
C SER A 106 14.09 4.65 2.25
N PRO A 107 13.16 3.80 2.69
CA PRO A 107 11.85 4.27 3.12
C PRO A 107 11.98 5.09 4.41
N LYS A 108 11.24 6.19 4.48
CA LYS A 108 11.02 6.92 5.74
C LYS A 108 10.02 6.18 6.60
N GLU A 109 9.88 6.62 7.86
CA GLU A 109 8.86 6.13 8.77
C GLU A 109 7.46 6.27 8.14
N PRO A 110 6.71 5.17 7.96
CA PRO A 110 5.40 5.21 7.31
C PRO A 110 4.35 5.85 8.22
N VAL A 111 3.38 6.54 7.64
CA VAL A 111 2.24 7.07 8.40
C VAL A 111 1.21 5.95 8.56
N LEU A 112 0.96 5.55 9.81
CA LEU A 112 0.04 4.48 10.19
C LEU A 112 -1.17 5.07 10.94
N MET A 113 -2.38 4.75 10.49
CA MET A 113 -3.63 5.20 11.10
C MET A 113 -4.63 4.06 11.23
N CYS A 114 -5.21 3.89 12.41
CA CYS A 114 -6.28 2.92 12.66
C CYS A 114 -7.60 3.62 13.04
N ARG A 115 -8.72 3.06 12.59
CA ARG A 115 -10.07 3.60 12.79
C ARG A 115 -11.09 2.48 12.86
N SER A 116 -12.06 2.60 13.76
CA SER A 116 -13.25 1.76 13.79
C SER A 116 -14.48 2.58 13.40
N ASN A 117 -15.10 2.23 12.27
CA ASN A 117 -16.36 2.79 11.81
C ASN A 117 -17.56 1.86 12.01
N ASN A 118 -17.31 0.61 12.43
CA ASN A 118 -18.29 -0.48 12.56
C ASN A 118 -18.22 -1.18 13.93
N TYR A 119 -17.78 -0.46 14.96
CA TYR A 119 -17.77 -0.95 16.34
C TYR A 119 -19.15 -1.52 16.73
N PRO A 120 -19.22 -2.67 17.43
CA PRO A 120 -18.14 -3.45 18.04
C PRO A 120 -17.54 -4.56 17.14
N LYS A 121 -17.76 -4.56 15.82
CA LYS A 121 -17.30 -5.66 14.95
C LYS A 121 -15.79 -5.69 14.74
N GLY A 122 -15.18 -4.53 14.50
CA GLY A 122 -13.74 -4.46 14.23
C GLY A 122 -13.23 -3.06 13.99
N PHE A 123 -12.00 -2.99 13.50
CA PHE A 123 -11.37 -1.76 13.04
C PHE A 123 -10.47 -2.07 11.85
N TYR A 124 -10.11 -1.03 11.10
CA TYR A 124 -9.12 -1.14 10.05
C TYR A 124 -7.92 -0.27 10.35
N CYS A 125 -6.77 -0.68 9.84
CA CYS A 125 -5.56 0.14 9.80
C CYS A 125 -5.21 0.42 8.34
N SER A 126 -4.73 1.62 8.08
CA SER A 126 -4.32 2.07 6.76
C SER A 126 -3.01 2.84 6.85
N TRP A 127 -2.23 2.79 5.76
CA TRP A 127 -0.90 3.39 5.77
C TRP A 127 -0.46 3.95 4.43
N HIS A 128 0.52 4.85 4.49
CA HIS A 128 1.20 5.39 3.33
C HIS A 128 2.60 5.89 3.72
N LEU A 129 3.47 6.07 2.72
CA LEU A 129 4.76 6.71 2.93
C LEU A 129 4.60 8.23 2.78
N PRO A 130 5.28 9.03 3.62
CA PRO A 130 5.21 10.50 3.52
C PRO A 130 5.90 11.04 2.26
N SER A 131 6.81 10.25 1.68
CA SER A 131 7.50 10.57 0.43
C SER A 131 7.74 9.29 -0.39
N PRO A 132 7.71 9.36 -1.73
CA PRO A 132 8.01 8.21 -2.58
C PRO A 132 9.46 7.74 -2.44
N THR A 133 9.68 6.44 -2.61
CA THR A 133 11.03 5.82 -2.61
C THR A 133 11.55 5.51 -4.01
N TYR A 134 10.68 5.59 -5.03
CA TYR A 134 10.97 5.29 -6.45
C TYR A 134 11.43 3.84 -6.74
N ILE A 135 11.47 2.97 -5.72
CA ILE A 135 11.77 1.55 -5.83
C ILE A 135 10.71 0.71 -5.08
N PRO A 136 10.51 -0.58 -5.45
CA PRO A 136 9.47 -1.42 -4.85
C PRO A 136 9.59 -1.52 -3.33
N ASN A 137 8.47 -1.31 -2.63
CA ASN A 137 8.39 -1.44 -1.17
C ASN A 137 7.52 -2.65 -0.78
N ALA A 138 7.93 -3.33 0.28
CA ALA A 138 7.15 -4.36 0.95
C ALA A 138 6.70 -3.88 2.33
N PHE A 139 5.40 -4.02 2.63
CA PHE A 139 4.81 -3.65 3.90
C PHE A 139 4.41 -4.91 4.69
N ASN A 140 4.89 -5.00 5.92
CA ASN A 140 4.51 -6.02 6.88
C ASN A 140 3.88 -5.37 8.11
N ILE A 141 2.74 -5.87 8.56
CA ILE A 141 1.97 -5.31 9.66
C ILE A 141 1.72 -6.40 10.69
N THR A 142 2.00 -6.09 11.95
CA THR A 142 1.73 -6.95 13.10
C THR A 142 0.82 -6.23 14.07
N VAL A 143 -0.17 -6.96 14.60
CA VAL A 143 -1.19 -6.43 15.48
C VAL A 143 -1.24 -7.30 16.73
N MET A 144 -1.05 -6.68 17.88
CA MET A 144 -1.08 -7.35 19.18
C MET A 144 -2.15 -6.73 20.08
N HIS A 145 -2.80 -7.57 20.88
CA HIS A 145 -3.67 -7.16 21.98
C HIS A 145 -3.22 -7.91 23.24
N GLY A 146 -2.40 -7.24 24.06
CA GLY A 146 -1.67 -7.89 25.15
C GLY A 146 -0.69 -8.93 24.59
N PRO A 147 -0.70 -10.19 25.07
CA PRO A 147 0.16 -11.26 24.58
C PRO A 147 -0.38 -11.97 23.31
N ARG A 148 -1.54 -11.58 22.80
CA ARG A 148 -2.18 -12.25 21.65
C ARG A 148 -1.86 -11.52 20.35
N ASP A 149 -1.43 -12.28 19.35
CA ASP A 149 -1.31 -11.81 17.97
C ASP A 149 -2.66 -11.90 17.26
N LEU A 150 -3.00 -10.85 16.51
CA LEU A 150 -4.23 -10.76 15.74
C LEU A 150 -3.95 -10.83 14.25
N VAL A 151 -4.86 -11.49 13.53
CA VAL A 151 -4.83 -11.55 12.08
C VAL A 151 -5.35 -10.23 11.51
N CYS A 152 -4.59 -9.68 10.57
CA CYS A 152 -4.94 -8.47 9.81
C CYS A 152 -5.24 -8.89 8.36
N GLU A 153 -6.53 -8.91 8.02
CA GLU A 153 -7.05 -9.33 6.72
C GLU A 153 -6.81 -8.20 5.71
N LYS A 154 -5.81 -8.35 4.83
CA LYS A 154 -5.45 -7.32 3.84
C LYS A 154 -6.48 -7.27 2.72
N ASP A 155 -6.89 -6.06 2.36
CA ASP A 155 -7.77 -5.85 1.22
C ASP A 155 -7.03 -6.19 -0.10
N ALA A 156 -7.75 -6.79 -1.07
CA ALA A 156 -7.21 -6.95 -2.42
C ALA A 156 -6.91 -5.57 -3.04
N PHE A 157 -7.82 -4.62 -2.82
CA PHE A 157 -7.69 -3.21 -3.13
C PHE A 157 -8.50 -2.39 -2.10
N PRO A 158 -7.93 -1.34 -1.48
CA PRO A 158 -6.54 -0.86 -1.59
C PRO A 158 -5.55 -1.73 -0.81
N LYS A 159 -4.36 -2.01 -1.39
CA LYS A 159 -3.33 -2.87 -0.77
C LYS A 159 -2.79 -2.36 0.59
N ASN A 160 -2.95 -1.07 0.88
CA ASN A 160 -2.44 -0.42 2.09
C ASN A 160 -3.51 -0.29 3.19
N ARG A 161 -4.44 -1.24 3.25
CA ARG A 161 -5.47 -1.33 4.27
C ARG A 161 -5.65 -2.78 4.70
N CYS A 162 -5.91 -2.99 5.98
CA CYS A 162 -6.38 -4.28 6.47
C CYS A 162 -7.38 -4.12 7.60
N HIS A 163 -8.16 -5.18 7.83
CA HIS A 163 -9.21 -5.23 8.83
C HIS A 163 -8.85 -6.21 9.94
N ILE A 164 -9.24 -5.85 11.16
CA ILE A 164 -8.99 -6.60 12.39
C ILE A 164 -10.31 -6.70 13.15
N ARG A 165 -10.66 -7.90 13.61
CA ARG A 165 -11.83 -8.11 14.48
C ARG A 165 -11.47 -7.89 15.94
N TYR A 166 -12.38 -7.29 16.69
CA TYR A 166 -12.21 -7.18 18.14
C TYR A 166 -12.33 -8.56 18.79
N LEU A 167 -11.44 -8.87 19.73
CA LEU A 167 -11.51 -10.13 20.51
C LEU A 167 -12.38 -9.99 21.76
N GLN A 168 -12.26 -8.87 22.44
CA GLN A 168 -12.94 -8.58 23.69
C GLN A 168 -13.26 -7.10 23.72
N LEU A 169 -14.54 -6.80 23.94
CA LEU A 169 -15.03 -5.43 24.08
C LEU A 169 -14.70 -4.89 25.46
N PHE A 170 -14.52 -3.57 25.55
CA PHE A 170 -14.25 -2.87 26.81
C PHE A 170 -12.97 -3.36 27.53
N SER A 171 -12.02 -3.94 26.78
CA SER A 171 -10.74 -4.34 27.37
C SER A 171 -9.93 -3.12 27.77
N THR A 172 -9.28 -3.18 28.94
CA THR A 172 -8.27 -2.20 29.38
C THR A 172 -6.90 -2.45 28.75
N VAL A 173 -6.76 -3.56 28.03
CA VAL A 173 -5.53 -3.91 27.31
C VAL A 173 -5.47 -3.11 26.02
N LYS A 174 -4.32 -2.48 25.78
CA LYS A 174 -4.11 -1.67 24.58
C LYS A 174 -3.80 -2.52 23.37
N TYR A 175 -4.28 -2.08 22.21
CA TYR A 175 -3.83 -2.60 20.92
C TYR A 175 -2.48 -1.97 20.59
N LYS A 176 -1.54 -2.79 20.13
CA LYS A 176 -0.23 -2.36 19.62
C LYS A 176 -0.11 -2.81 18.17
N VAL A 177 -0.01 -1.84 17.26
CA VAL A 177 0.11 -2.09 15.82
C VAL A 177 1.48 -1.62 15.37
N THR A 178 2.24 -2.50 14.73
CA THR A 178 3.56 -2.17 14.15
C THR A 178 3.53 -2.39 12.66
N LEU A 179 3.83 -1.35 11.90
CA LEU A 179 3.96 -1.39 10.46
C LEU A 179 5.43 -1.25 10.11
N THR A 180 5.97 -2.24 9.41
CA THR A 180 7.34 -2.24 8.91
C THR A 180 7.32 -2.13 7.39
N VAL A 181 8.06 -1.16 6.86
CA VAL A 181 8.29 -0.99 5.43
C VAL A 181 9.73 -1.35 5.10
N THR A 182 9.95 -2.15 4.07
CA THR A 182 11.28 -2.59 3.64
C THR A 182 11.41 -2.45 2.12
N ASN A 183 12.56 -1.98 1.66
CA ASN A 183 12.96 -2.05 0.26
C ASN A 183 14.45 -2.44 0.17
N ALA A 184 14.99 -2.49 -1.05
CA ALA A 184 16.37 -2.90 -1.28
C ALA A 184 17.43 -1.99 -0.60
N LEU A 185 17.08 -0.75 -0.26
CA LEU A 185 17.98 0.24 0.32
C LEU A 185 17.82 0.41 1.84
N GLY A 186 16.87 -0.30 2.46
CA GLY A 186 16.71 -0.30 3.91
C GLY A 186 15.30 -0.62 4.40
N ARG A 187 15.10 -0.36 5.69
CA ARG A 187 13.86 -0.64 6.42
C ARG A 187 13.55 0.50 7.39
N ASN A 188 12.26 0.77 7.58
CA ASN A 188 11.75 1.61 8.64
C ASN A 188 10.47 1.03 9.22
N ALA A 189 10.07 1.48 10.41
CA ALA A 189 8.85 1.01 11.06
C ALA A 189 8.20 2.09 11.91
N THR A 190 6.87 1.97 12.05
CA THR A 190 6.04 2.83 12.90
C THR A 190 5.22 1.95 13.81
N THR A 191 5.20 2.27 15.10
CA THR A 191 4.38 1.58 16.09
C THR A 191 3.41 2.56 16.73
N ILE A 192 2.12 2.23 16.72
CA ILE A 192 1.10 2.98 17.46
C ILE A 192 0.45 2.08 18.51
N THR A 193 0.03 2.68 19.61
CA THR A 193 -0.67 1.99 20.69
C THR A 193 -1.90 2.79 21.09
N PHE A 194 -3.04 2.13 21.21
CA PHE A 194 -4.30 2.80 21.49
C PHE A 194 -5.27 1.90 22.28
N ASP A 195 -6.14 2.55 23.03
CA ASP A 195 -7.32 1.95 23.64
C ASP A 195 -8.44 1.83 22.59
N GLU A 196 -9.34 0.87 22.77
CA GLU A 196 -10.46 0.60 21.85
C GLU A 196 -11.25 1.87 21.48
N PHE A 197 -11.72 2.61 22.49
CA PHE A 197 -12.50 3.84 22.32
C PHE A 197 -11.73 4.99 21.65
N ALA A 198 -10.40 4.95 21.64
CA ALA A 198 -9.58 6.02 21.08
C ALA A 198 -9.78 6.14 19.56
N ILE A 199 -9.99 5.00 18.90
CA ILE A 199 -10.08 4.87 17.44
C ILE A 199 -11.50 4.73 16.90
N VAL A 200 -12.52 4.60 17.77
CA VAL A 200 -13.92 4.53 17.36
C VAL A 200 -14.34 5.88 16.77
N LYS A 201 -14.49 5.90 15.46
CA LYS A 201 -14.94 7.03 14.65
C LYS A 201 -15.97 6.51 13.65
N PRO A 202 -17.25 6.49 14.03
CA PRO A 202 -18.36 6.09 13.16
C PRO A 202 -18.36 6.89 11.85
N ASP A 203 -19.01 6.37 10.82
CA ASP A 203 -19.24 7.14 9.60
C ASP A 203 -20.33 8.22 9.81
N PRO A 204 -20.38 9.25 8.94
CA PRO A 204 -21.42 10.26 9.02
C PRO A 204 -22.83 9.65 8.91
N PRO A 205 -23.85 10.29 9.52
CA PRO A 205 -25.23 9.84 9.39
C PRO A 205 -25.69 9.87 7.94
N GLU A 206 -26.56 8.93 7.60
CA GLU A 206 -27.12 8.78 6.26
C GLU A 206 -28.48 9.49 6.16
N ASN A 207 -28.90 9.80 4.93
CA ASN A 207 -30.23 10.32 4.64
C ASN A 207 -30.64 11.53 5.51
N VAL A 208 -29.72 12.48 5.68
CA VAL A 208 -29.99 13.73 6.40
C VAL A 208 -30.93 14.61 5.57
N VAL A 209 -32.13 14.86 6.09
CA VAL A 209 -33.17 15.65 5.43
C VAL A 209 -33.68 16.71 6.39
N ALA A 210 -33.76 17.96 5.93
CA ALA A 210 -34.39 19.07 6.64
C ALA A 210 -35.67 19.49 5.91
N LYS A 211 -36.80 19.51 6.60
CA LYS A 211 -38.11 19.93 6.05
C LYS A 211 -38.74 21.03 6.89
N PRO A 212 -39.42 22.01 6.28
CA PRO A 212 -40.20 22.98 7.03
C PRO A 212 -41.36 22.31 7.75
N VAL A 213 -41.66 22.76 8.97
CA VAL A 213 -42.80 22.25 9.73
C VAL A 213 -44.09 22.93 9.23
N SER A 214 -45.11 22.13 8.92
CA SER A 214 -46.43 22.64 8.50
C SER A 214 -46.97 23.64 9.52
N ASN A 215 -47.54 24.74 9.04
CA ASN A 215 -48.04 25.87 9.85
C ASN A 215 -46.98 26.60 10.69
N ASN A 216 -45.69 26.29 10.51
CA ASN A 216 -44.59 27.00 11.15
C ASN A 216 -43.37 27.10 10.22
N PRO A 217 -43.40 28.01 9.22
CA PRO A 217 -42.38 28.09 8.16
C PRO A 217 -41.00 28.50 8.66
N ARG A 218 -40.91 28.99 9.91
CA ARG A 218 -39.63 29.24 10.56
C ARG A 218 -39.11 28.00 11.28
N ARG A 219 -39.79 26.87 11.38
CA ARG A 219 -39.22 25.68 12.04
C ARG A 219 -38.77 24.65 11.01
N LEU A 220 -37.64 24.02 11.28
CA LEU A 220 -37.16 22.89 10.50
C LEU A 220 -37.24 21.62 11.35
N GLU A 221 -37.84 20.58 10.77
CA GLU A 221 -37.69 19.21 11.21
C GLU A 221 -36.48 18.61 10.48
N VAL A 222 -35.49 18.17 11.26
CA VAL A 222 -34.32 17.48 10.72
C VAL A 222 -34.39 16.01 11.10
N ARG A 223 -34.33 15.15 10.09
CA ARG A 223 -34.35 13.69 10.22
C ARG A 223 -33.09 13.11 9.60
N TRP A 224 -32.58 12.03 10.17
CA TRP A 224 -31.42 11.32 9.67
C TRP A 224 -31.54 9.84 10.02
N GLN A 225 -30.61 9.04 9.49
CA GLN A 225 -30.48 7.63 9.78
C GLN A 225 -29.08 7.34 10.32
N ASN A 226 -28.98 6.28 11.12
CA ASN A 226 -27.68 5.77 11.54
C ASN A 226 -26.90 5.28 10.30
N PRO A 227 -25.56 5.38 10.31
CA PRO A 227 -24.75 4.86 9.22
C PRO A 227 -24.98 3.36 9.08
N SER A 228 -25.11 2.88 7.84
CA SER A 228 -25.22 1.45 7.51
C SER A 228 -24.02 0.64 7.99
N SER A 229 -22.86 1.29 8.12
CA SER A 229 -21.64 0.70 8.69
C SER A 229 -21.75 0.39 10.18
N TRP A 230 -22.71 0.99 10.90
CA TRP A 230 -22.87 0.84 12.35
C TRP A 230 -23.87 -0.28 12.67
N PRO A 231 -23.40 -1.46 13.10
CA PRO A 231 -24.20 -2.67 13.06
C PRO A 231 -25.19 -2.83 14.21
N ASP A 232 -24.93 -2.17 15.35
CA ASP A 232 -25.71 -2.37 16.58
C ASP A 232 -25.95 -1.03 17.31
N PRO A 233 -26.87 -0.19 16.80
CA PRO A 233 -27.20 1.08 17.41
C PRO A 233 -28.03 0.97 18.69
N GLU A 234 -28.66 -0.18 18.96
CA GLU A 234 -29.43 -0.43 20.18
C GLU A 234 -28.50 -0.59 21.39
N SER A 235 -27.48 -1.46 21.26
CA SER A 235 -26.51 -1.69 22.34
C SER A 235 -25.44 -0.59 22.39
N PHE A 236 -25.12 0.02 21.25
CA PHE A 236 -24.11 1.06 21.12
C PHE A 236 -24.68 2.33 20.50
N PRO A 237 -25.50 3.08 21.25
CA PRO A 237 -26.24 4.22 20.73
C PRO A 237 -25.36 5.37 20.28
N LEU A 238 -25.87 6.07 19.28
CA LEU A 238 -25.18 7.16 18.63
C LEU A 238 -25.61 8.50 19.21
N LYS A 239 -24.64 9.31 19.62
CA LYS A 239 -24.87 10.72 19.94
C LYS A 239 -24.62 11.59 18.72
N PHE A 240 -25.60 12.40 18.34
CA PHE A 240 -25.49 13.30 17.20
C PHE A 240 -25.38 14.76 17.64
N PHE A 241 -24.63 15.53 16.86
CA PHE A 241 -24.51 16.98 16.99
C PHE A 241 -24.96 17.63 15.70
N LEU A 242 -25.98 18.46 15.81
CA LEU A 242 -26.52 19.23 14.71
C LEU A 242 -25.90 20.62 14.73
N ARG A 243 -25.40 21.06 13.59
CA ARG A 243 -25.09 22.46 13.33
C ARG A 243 -25.97 22.99 12.22
N TYR A 244 -26.51 24.18 12.40
CA TYR A 244 -27.24 24.86 11.35
C TYR A 244 -26.88 26.34 11.32
N ARG A 245 -27.04 26.97 10.15
CA ARG A 245 -26.94 28.42 10.03
C ARG A 245 -27.94 28.95 9.00
N PRO A 246 -28.57 30.11 9.22
CA PRO A 246 -29.35 30.79 8.19
C PRO A 246 -28.49 31.15 6.99
N LEU A 247 -29.04 31.19 5.78
CA LEU A 247 -28.27 31.59 4.59
C LEU A 247 -27.74 33.04 4.66
N ILE A 248 -28.46 33.89 5.38
CA ILE A 248 -28.12 35.30 5.59
C ILE A 248 -27.10 35.55 6.72
N LEU A 249 -26.72 34.52 7.47
CA LEU A 249 -25.76 34.63 8.57
C LEU A 249 -24.62 33.61 8.35
N ASP A 250 -23.39 34.04 8.63
CA ASP A 250 -22.22 33.14 8.55
C ASP A 250 -21.92 32.43 9.89
N GLN A 251 -22.76 32.66 10.90
CA GLN A 251 -22.59 32.08 12.23
C GLN A 251 -23.37 30.77 12.37
N TRP A 252 -22.65 29.71 12.78
CA TRP A 252 -23.23 28.41 13.10
C TRP A 252 -23.87 28.40 14.48
N GLN A 253 -25.04 27.77 14.57
CA GLN A 253 -25.72 27.39 15.82
C GLN A 253 -25.53 25.90 16.04
N HIS A 254 -25.42 25.47 17.31
CA HIS A 254 -25.03 24.11 17.69
C HIS A 254 -26.06 23.50 18.64
N VAL A 255 -26.44 22.26 18.37
CA VAL A 255 -27.31 21.44 19.21
C VAL A 255 -26.64 20.07 19.43
N SER A 256 -26.63 19.61 20.67
CA SER A 256 -25.95 18.39 21.12
C SER A 256 -26.90 17.34 21.69
N ASP A 257 -26.38 16.12 21.86
CA ASP A 257 -27.05 14.99 22.52
C ASP A 257 -28.38 14.56 21.88
N LEU A 258 -28.42 14.56 20.55
CA LEU A 258 -29.58 14.11 19.77
C LEU A 258 -29.52 12.60 19.52
N SER A 259 -30.69 11.94 19.49
CA SER A 259 -30.83 10.49 19.31
C SER A 259 -31.16 10.08 17.86
N ILE A 260 -32.29 10.53 17.29
CA ILE A 260 -32.78 10.04 15.97
C ILE A 260 -33.49 11.13 15.14
N ALA A 261 -34.13 12.09 15.80
CA ALA A 261 -34.80 13.20 15.13
C ALA A 261 -34.79 14.42 16.04
N PHE A 262 -34.83 15.61 15.43
CA PHE A 262 -34.87 16.85 16.17
C PHE A 262 -35.76 17.88 15.46
N THR A 263 -36.56 18.59 16.25
CA THR A 263 -37.43 19.67 15.81
C THR A 263 -37.04 20.93 16.57
N GLU A 264 -36.55 21.97 15.87
CA GLU A 264 -36.16 23.25 16.49
C GLU A 264 -36.92 24.46 15.94
N GLY A 265 -36.87 25.52 16.76
CA GLY A 265 -37.30 26.90 16.54
C GLY A 265 -36.62 27.62 15.38
N GLN A 266 -36.88 28.94 15.27
CA GLN A 266 -36.83 29.75 14.05
C GLN A 266 -35.55 29.62 13.15
N VAL A 267 -35.55 28.73 12.15
CA VAL A 267 -34.65 28.70 10.99
C VAL A 267 -35.41 29.05 9.70
N VAL A 268 -35.04 30.15 9.06
CA VAL A 268 -35.56 30.57 7.75
C VAL A 268 -34.51 30.27 6.68
N GLY A 269 -34.51 29.03 6.17
CA GLY A 269 -33.56 28.55 5.16
C GLY A 269 -32.11 28.51 5.67
N GLY A 270 -31.37 27.43 5.40
CA GLY A 270 -30.04 27.29 5.97
C GLY A 270 -29.26 26.05 5.53
N VAL A 271 -27.98 26.05 5.85
CA VAL A 271 -27.12 24.86 5.71
C VAL A 271 -27.19 24.09 7.02
N VAL A 272 -27.48 22.80 6.94
CA VAL A 272 -27.50 21.88 8.06
C VAL A 272 -26.35 20.89 7.92
N VAL A 273 -25.52 20.79 8.94
CA VAL A 273 -24.41 19.84 9.03
C VAL A 273 -24.60 18.99 10.27
N LEU A 274 -24.79 17.69 10.07
CA LEU A 274 -24.90 16.72 11.13
C LEU A 274 -23.59 15.95 11.23
N TYR A 275 -22.96 15.99 12.39
CA TYR A 275 -21.72 15.26 12.65
C TYR A 275 -21.79 14.57 14.01
N ARG A 276 -20.84 13.68 14.25
CA ARG A 276 -20.85 12.79 15.40
C ARG A 276 -19.51 12.77 16.11
N HIS A 277 -19.54 12.67 17.43
CA HIS A 277 -18.39 12.33 18.25
C HIS A 277 -18.50 10.90 18.78
N LYS A 278 -17.37 10.38 19.28
CA LYS A 278 -17.20 9.04 19.86
C LYS A 278 -18.44 8.60 20.67
N PRO A 279 -18.84 7.32 20.62
CA PRO A 279 -19.82 6.82 21.59
C PRO A 279 -19.31 7.18 22.99
N ALA A 280 -20.16 7.81 23.80
CA ALA A 280 -19.84 7.99 25.20
C ALA A 280 -19.65 6.57 25.76
N ALA A 281 -18.49 6.30 26.35
CA ALA A 281 -18.39 5.17 27.26
C ALA A 281 -19.54 5.36 28.25
N SER A 282 -20.50 4.44 28.23
CA SER A 282 -21.53 4.41 29.24
C SER A 282 -20.78 4.33 30.57
N SER A 283 -20.89 5.36 31.40
CA SER A 283 -20.33 5.41 32.76
C SER A 283 -20.98 4.37 33.69
N TYR A 284 -21.55 3.32 33.13
CA TYR A 284 -22.24 2.22 33.77
C TYR A 284 -21.41 0.95 33.65
N LEU A 285 -20.20 0.96 34.20
CA LEU A 285 -19.57 -0.25 34.70
C LEU A 285 -18.83 0.15 35.97
N LEU A 286 -19.49 -0.14 37.10
CA LEU A 286 -18.93 -0.29 38.43
C LEU A 286 -17.80 -1.33 38.42
#